data_AF-A0A9P7EAM8-F1
#
_entry.id   AF-A0A9P7EAM8-F1
#
_cell.length_a   1.000
_cell.length_b   1.000
_cell.length_c   1.000
_cell.angle_alpha   90.00
_cell.angle_beta   90.00
_cell.angle_gamma   90.00
#
_symmetry.space_group_name_H-M   'P 1'
#
loop_
_entity.id
_entity.type
_entity.pdbx_description
1 polymer ?
#
loop_
_entity_poly.entity_id
_entity_poly.type
_entity_poly.pdbx_seq_one_letter_code
_entity_poly.pdbx_strand_id
1 'polypeptide(L)'
;MVQTNPDPPSGPNTQQRVRALVGRNPPPLLQGVAKYEVREIAMDMMTDTNYERGEAGLRWQSSAIMALQEATEAFLVHLFEDANLCAIHAKRVTIMQRDIQLARRIRGPWGGLG
;
A
#
# COMPACT_ATOMS: atom_id res chain seq x y z
N MET A 1 -19.52 3.80 47.24
CA MET A 1 -18.62 4.14 46.12
C MET A 1 -18.46 2.91 45.26
N VAL A 2 -19.17 2.84 44.13
CA VAL A 2 -19.02 1.74 43.17
C VAL A 2 -17.69 1.98 42.45
N GLN A 3 -16.73 1.09 42.66
CA GLN A 3 -15.50 1.05 41.87
C GLN A 3 -15.88 0.55 40.48
N THR A 4 -16.03 1.46 39.52
CA THR A 4 -16.12 1.07 38.11
C THR A 4 -14.72 0.68 37.69
N ASN A 5 -14.44 -0.62 37.66
CA ASN A 5 -13.26 -1.12 36.96
C ASN A 5 -13.34 -0.67 35.49
N PRO A 6 -12.27 -0.11 34.91
CA PRO A 6 -12.25 0.18 33.49
C PRO A 6 -12.36 -1.15 32.72
N ASP A 7 -13.24 -1.18 31.70
CA ASP A 7 -13.42 -2.34 30.85
C ASP A 7 -12.05 -2.80 30.26
N PRO A 8 -11.81 -4.11 30.13
CA PRO A 8 -10.60 -4.61 29.50
C PRO A 8 -10.49 -4.08 28.06
N PRO A 9 -9.28 -3.77 27.56
CA PRO A 9 -9.12 -3.18 26.24
C PRO A 9 -9.75 -4.06 25.17
N SER A 10 -10.66 -3.45 24.40
CA SER A 10 -11.42 -4.06 23.32
C SER A 10 -10.51 -4.34 22.12
N GLY A 11 -9.93 -5.54 22.11
CA GLY A 11 -9.22 -6.10 20.97
C GLY A 11 -7.74 -5.69 20.86
N PRO A 12 -7.03 -6.27 19.87
CA PRO A 12 -5.61 -6.04 19.72
C PRO A 12 -5.33 -4.58 19.34
N ASN A 13 -4.44 -3.94 20.09
CA ASN A 13 -4.05 -2.56 19.82
C ASN A 13 -3.30 -2.45 18.47
N THR A 14 -3.21 -1.23 17.93
CA THR A 14 -2.60 -0.99 16.61
C THR A 14 -1.17 -1.54 16.51
N GLN A 15 -0.40 -1.49 17.60
CA GLN A 15 0.97 -2.05 17.63
C GLN A 15 0.98 -3.58 17.55
N GLN A 16 0.04 -4.26 18.23
CA GLN A 16 -0.12 -5.71 18.15
C GLN A 16 -0.53 -6.14 16.73
N ARG A 17 -1.33 -5.33 16.02
CA ARG A 17 -1.68 -5.57 14.62
C ARG A 17 -0.47 -5.44 13.69
N VAL A 18 0.34 -4.39 13.84
CA VAL A 18 1.59 -4.22 13.08
C VAL A 18 2.55 -5.37 13.36
N ARG A 19 2.73 -5.75 14.62
CA ARG A 19 3.63 -6.85 15.03
C ARG A 19 3.20 -8.21 14.47
N ALA A 20 1.89 -8.43 14.34
CA ALA A 20 1.33 -9.63 13.71
C ALA A 20 1.56 -9.67 12.18
N LEU A 21 1.76 -8.51 11.53
CA LEU A 21 2.07 -8.42 10.10
C LEU A 21 3.56 -8.62 9.82
N VAL A 22 4.45 -8.09 10.66
CA VAL A 22 5.93 -8.20 10.47
C VAL A 22 6.44 -9.65 10.50
N GLY A 23 5.72 -10.57 11.14
CA GLY A 23 6.10 -11.99 11.23
C GLY A 23 5.54 -12.91 10.14
N ARG A 24 4.78 -12.39 9.17
CA ARG A 24 4.14 -13.21 8.11
C ARG A 24 4.83 -12.97 6.76
N ASN A 25 5.36 -14.05 6.19
CA ASN A 25 5.83 -14.10 4.81
C ASN A 25 5.09 -15.22 4.06
N PRO A 26 4.36 -14.94 2.97
CA PRO A 26 4.12 -13.63 2.35
C PRO A 26 3.06 -12.81 3.12
N PRO A 27 3.12 -11.46 3.06
CA PRO A 27 2.17 -10.61 3.77
C PRO A 27 0.74 -10.80 3.19
N PRO A 28 -0.29 -10.84 4.06
CA PRO A 28 -1.64 -11.27 3.66
C PRO A 28 -2.51 -10.17 3.04
N LEU A 29 -2.01 -8.96 2.75
CA LEU A 29 -2.91 -7.80 2.67
C LEU A 29 -3.77 -7.73 1.40
N LEU A 30 -3.45 -8.40 0.28
CA LEU A 30 -4.16 -8.09 -0.97
C LEU A 30 -4.45 -9.25 -1.94
N GLN A 31 -4.44 -10.52 -1.50
CA GLN A 31 -4.72 -11.64 -2.42
C GLN A 31 -6.12 -11.62 -3.07
N GLY A 32 -7.07 -10.82 -2.56
CA GLY A 32 -8.44 -10.75 -3.08
C GLY A 32 -8.77 -9.58 -4.02
N VAL A 33 -8.06 -8.46 -3.95
CA VAL A 33 -8.51 -7.17 -4.53
C VAL A 33 -7.74 -6.81 -5.81
N ALA A 34 -6.49 -7.25 -5.94
CA ALA A 34 -5.57 -6.76 -6.97
C ALA A 34 -5.88 -7.20 -8.41
N LYS A 35 -6.69 -8.25 -8.62
CA LYS A 35 -6.91 -8.81 -9.97
C LYS A 35 -7.71 -7.89 -10.91
N TYR A 36 -8.54 -7.00 -10.37
CA TYR A 36 -9.40 -6.13 -11.16
C TYR A 36 -8.70 -4.81 -11.52
N GLU A 37 -8.03 -4.17 -10.55
CA GLU A 37 -7.41 -2.86 -10.76
C GLU A 37 -6.21 -2.90 -11.72
N VAL A 38 -5.38 -3.95 -11.65
CA VAL A 38 -4.24 -4.13 -12.56
C VAL A 38 -4.68 -4.25 -14.02
N ARG A 39 -5.85 -4.85 -14.27
CA ARG A 39 -6.41 -4.97 -15.62
C ARG A 39 -6.94 -3.64 -16.13
N GLU A 40 -7.61 -2.87 -15.29
CA GLU A 40 -8.13 -1.53 -15.65
C GLU A 40 -7.00 -0.58 -16.05
N ILE A 41 -5.95 -0.48 -15.23
CA ILE A 41 -4.79 0.40 -15.51
C ILE A 41 -4.05 -0.03 -16.78
N ALA A 42 -3.89 -1.33 -16.99
CA ALA A 42 -3.26 -1.87 -18.20
C ALA A 42 -4.05 -1.55 -19.48
N MET A 43 -5.38 -1.52 -19.39
CA MET A 43 -6.25 -1.16 -20.51
C MET A 43 -6.19 0.35 -20.78
N ASP A 44 -6.17 1.17 -19.74
CA ASP A 44 -6.07 2.65 -19.84
C ASP A 44 -4.74 3.13 -20.46
N MET A 45 -3.62 2.47 -20.16
CA MET A 45 -2.30 2.87 -20.70
C MET A 45 -2.10 2.59 -22.20
N MET A 46 -2.97 1.81 -22.85
CA MET A 46 -2.74 1.31 -24.22
C MET A 46 -3.87 1.65 -25.21
N THR A 47 -4.98 2.25 -24.76
CA THR A 47 -6.02 2.82 -25.63
C THR A 47 -5.48 3.92 -26.53
N ASP A 48 -4.50 4.70 -26.07
CA ASP A 48 -3.87 5.78 -26.85
C ASP A 48 -2.98 5.30 -28.00
N THR A 49 -2.59 4.01 -28.02
CA THR A 49 -1.65 3.47 -29.02
C THR A 49 -2.30 2.69 -30.18
N ASN A 50 -3.61 2.42 -30.12
CA ASN A 50 -4.28 1.56 -31.09
C ASN A 50 -5.49 2.23 -31.75
N TYR A 51 -5.23 3.11 -32.73
CA TYR A 51 -6.26 3.50 -33.70
C TYR A 51 -6.59 2.36 -34.69
N GLU A 52 -5.74 1.33 -34.82
CA GLU A 52 -5.94 0.27 -35.84
C GLU A 52 -5.67 -1.17 -35.36
N ARG A 53 -5.65 -1.46 -34.06
CA ARG A 53 -5.55 -2.86 -33.58
C ARG A 53 -6.80 -3.29 -32.86
N GLY A 54 -7.74 -3.83 -33.63
CA GLY A 54 -8.92 -4.50 -33.13
C GLY A 54 -8.58 -5.57 -32.09
N GLU A 55 -9.32 -5.54 -30.98
CA GLU A 55 -9.80 -6.66 -30.18
C GLU A 55 -8.86 -7.82 -29.80
N ALA A 56 -7.54 -7.67 -29.89
CA ALA A 56 -6.61 -8.59 -29.25
C ALA A 56 -6.43 -8.19 -27.78
N GLY A 57 -7.45 -8.43 -26.96
CA GLY A 57 -7.43 -8.11 -25.54
C GLY A 57 -6.17 -8.65 -24.85
N LEU A 58 -5.47 -7.78 -24.12
CA LEU A 58 -4.23 -8.11 -23.42
C LEU A 58 -4.48 -9.27 -22.44
N ARG A 59 -3.77 -10.40 -22.63
CA ARG A 59 -3.86 -11.57 -21.75
C ARG A 59 -2.73 -11.53 -20.74
N TRP A 60 -3.07 -11.27 -19.48
CA TRP A 60 -2.13 -11.29 -18.36
C TRP A 60 -1.98 -12.69 -17.78
N GLN A 61 -0.74 -13.09 -17.50
CA GLN A 61 -0.47 -14.30 -16.70
C GLN A 61 -0.81 -14.02 -15.23
N SER A 62 -1.42 -15.01 -14.55
CA SER A 62 -1.78 -14.88 -13.13
C SER A 62 -0.56 -14.58 -12.24
N SER A 63 0.59 -15.19 -12.52
CA SER A 63 1.84 -14.93 -11.80
C SER A 63 2.37 -13.51 -12.00
N ALA A 64 2.16 -12.90 -13.17
CA ALA A 64 2.58 -11.53 -13.44
C ALA A 64 1.77 -10.53 -12.61
N ILE A 65 0.46 -10.77 -12.45
CA ILE A 65 -0.42 -9.96 -11.59
C ILE A 65 0.01 -10.10 -10.13
N MET A 66 0.30 -11.32 -9.67
CA MET A 66 0.80 -11.56 -8.32
C MET A 66 2.11 -10.83 -8.04
N ALA A 67 3.06 -10.89 -8.99
CA ALA A 67 4.35 -10.20 -8.84
C ALA A 67 4.18 -8.68 -8.77
N LEU A 68 3.27 -8.10 -9.57
CA LEU A 68 2.98 -6.67 -9.52
C LEU A 68 2.35 -6.25 -8.19
N GLN A 69 1.43 -7.07 -7.66
CA GLN A 69 0.81 -6.84 -6.35
C GLN A 69 1.88 -6.87 -5.25
N GLU A 70 2.75 -7.87 -5.24
CA GLU A 70 3.79 -8.00 -4.23
C GLU A 70 4.76 -6.81 -4.28
N ALA A 71 5.14 -6.36 -5.48
CA ALA A 71 5.98 -5.19 -5.66
C ALA A 71 5.30 -3.89 -5.19
N THR A 72 4.00 -3.69 -5.50
CA THR A 72 3.26 -2.49 -5.05
C THR A 72 3.03 -2.50 -3.54
N GLU A 73 2.70 -3.64 -2.94
CA GLU A 73 2.54 -3.77 -1.49
C GLU A 73 3.86 -3.48 -0.78
N ALA A 74 4.97 -4.09 -1.23
CA ALA A 74 6.29 -3.82 -0.69
C ALA A 74 6.65 -2.34 -0.81
N PHE A 75 6.39 -1.72 -1.97
CA PHE A 75 6.64 -0.28 -2.17
C PHE A 75 5.86 0.59 -1.19
N LEU A 76 4.56 0.34 -1.04
CA LEU A 76 3.70 1.12 -0.14
C LEU A 76 4.09 0.95 1.33
N VAL A 77 4.45 -0.27 1.75
CA VAL A 77 4.91 -0.54 3.12
C VAL A 77 6.14 0.33 3.44
N HIS A 78 7.18 0.30 2.59
CA HIS A 78 8.37 1.11 2.79
C HIS A 78 8.07 2.62 2.74
N LEU A 79 7.16 3.05 1.87
CA LEU A 79 6.75 4.46 1.81
C LEU A 79 6.05 4.91 3.09
N PHE A 80 5.20 4.06 3.67
CA PHE A 80 4.53 4.35 4.94
C PHE A 80 5.48 4.32 6.13
N GLU A 81 6.54 3.51 6.10
CA GLU A 81 7.62 3.57 7.09
C GLU A 81 8.34 4.92 7.05
N ASP A 82 8.72 5.40 5.85
CA ASP A 82 9.33 6.71 5.66
C ASP A 82 8.40 7.87 6.09
N ALA A 83 7.11 7.77 5.76
CA ALA A 83 6.09 8.75 6.17
C ALA A 83 5.85 8.74 7.68
N ASN A 84 5.91 7.57 8.32
CA ASN A 84 5.80 7.46 9.77
C ASN A 84 6.98 8.14 10.48
N LEU A 85 8.20 7.99 9.97
CA LEU A 85 9.37 8.71 10.48
C LEU A 85 9.19 10.23 10.34
N CYS A 86 8.64 10.70 9.22
CA CYS A 86 8.32 12.13 9.03
C CYS A 86 7.27 12.63 10.04
N ALA A 87 6.24 11.83 10.33
CA ALA A 87 5.23 12.18 11.33
C ALA A 87 5.81 12.27 12.74
N ILE A 88 6.67 11.31 13.13
CA ILE A 88 7.36 11.27 14.42
C ILE A 88 8.33 12.45 14.56
N HIS A 89 9.06 12.78 13.49
CA HIS A 89 9.93 13.97 13.46
C HIS A 89 9.16 15.26 13.76
N ALA A 90 7.91 15.34 13.30
CA ALA A 90 6.99 16.44 13.59
C ALA A 90 6.18 16.26 14.90
N LYS A 91 6.61 15.37 15.80
CA LYS A 91 5.98 15.06 17.11
C LYS A 91 4.52 14.59 17.02
N ARG A 92 4.14 13.93 15.93
CA ARG A 92 2.79 13.37 15.73
C ARG A 92 2.84 11.85 15.64
N VAL A 93 1.73 11.22 16.02
CA VAL A 93 1.51 9.76 15.89
C VAL A 93 0.65 9.44 14.66
N THR A 94 -0.14 10.40 14.18
CA THR A 94 -1.00 10.27 12.99
C THR A 94 -0.24 10.71 11.74
N ILE A 95 -0.14 9.80 10.75
CA ILE A 95 0.39 10.09 9.41
C ILE A 95 -0.59 10.98 8.66
N MET A 96 -0.09 12.01 7.99
CA MET A 96 -0.85 12.93 7.16
C MET A 96 -0.32 12.94 5.73
N GLN A 97 -1.10 13.47 4.78
CA GLN A 97 -0.71 13.57 3.37
C GLN A 97 0.64 14.30 3.18
N ARG A 98 0.90 15.34 3.98
CA ARG A 98 2.16 16.10 3.96
C ARG A 98 3.39 15.24 4.32
N ASP A 99 3.23 14.22 5.15
CA ASP A 99 4.33 13.34 5.55
C ASP A 99 4.71 12.41 4.39
N ILE A 100 3.71 11.94 3.64
CA ILE A 100 3.90 11.12 2.43
C ILE A 100 4.52 11.96 1.31
N GLN A 101 4.04 13.18 1.10
CA GLN A 101 4.62 14.12 0.13
C GLN A 101 6.08 14.43 0.46
N LEU A 102 6.39 14.66 1.74
CA LEU A 102 7.75 14.87 2.20
C LEU A 102 8.63 13.63 1.99
N ALA A 103 8.14 12.44 2.37
CA ALA A 103 8.85 11.18 2.17
C ALA A 103 9.17 10.95 0.68
N ARG A 104 8.20 11.13 -0.22
CA ARG A 104 8.41 11.05 -1.68
C ARG A 104 9.43 12.07 -2.17
N ARG A 105 9.36 13.30 -1.68
CA ARG A 105 10.31 14.36 -2.06
C ARG A 105 11.74 14.05 -1.62
N ILE A 106 11.94 13.49 -0.43
CA ILE A 106 13.26 13.10 0.09
C ILE A 106 13.82 11.91 -0.68
N ARG A 107 12.97 10.94 -1.03
CA ARG A 107 13.33 9.78 -1.87
C ARG A 107 13.79 10.17 -3.28
N GLY A 108 13.44 11.37 -3.73
CA GLY A 108 13.81 11.89 -5.03
C GLY A 108 13.01 11.27 -6.19
N PRO A 109 13.29 11.68 -7.44
CA PRO A 109 12.50 11.30 -8.61
C PRO A 109 12.47 9.78 -8.87
N TRP A 110 13.47 9.05 -8.35
CA TRP A 110 13.60 7.61 -8.50
C TRP A 110 12.80 6.80 -7.46
N GLY A 111 12.37 7.42 -6.36
CA GLY A 111 11.74 6.72 -5.23
C GLY A 111 10.21 6.77 -5.19
N GLY A 112 9.56 7.35 -6.20
CA GLY A 112 8.10 7.39 -6.28
C GLY A 112 7.51 8.43 -7.23
N LEU A 113 8.15 8.65 -8.38
CA LEU A 113 7.84 9.60 -9.47
C LEU A 113 8.05 11.08 -9.10
N GLY A 114 8.97 11.69 -9.85
CA GLY A 114 9.01 13.13 -10.12
C GLY A 114 7.92 13.56 -11.10
#